data_AF-A0A8T0RD97-F1
#
_entry.id   AF-A0A8T0RD97-F1
#
_cell.length_a   1.000
_cell.length_b   1.000
_cell.length_c   1.000
_cell.angle_alpha   90.00
_cell.angle_beta   90.00
_cell.angle_gamma   90.00
#
_symmetry.space_group_name_H-M   'P 1'
#
loop_
_entity.id
_entity.type
_entity.pdbx_description
1 polymer ?
#
loop_
_entity_poly.entity_id
_entity_poly.type
_entity_poly.pdbx_seq_one_letter_code
_entity_poly.pdbx_strand_id
1 'polypeptide(L)'
;MEEIRRRRRPRSGGAGRRRRPSSRAAGAALRRKVRELRRLVPGGGEAPAGALLARTADYIARLRARLELLRALAAVYGVAAAGRVDAGSEPVICQKPVYKPRTAYNGLQRATLP
;
A
#
# COMPACT_ATOMS: atom_id res chain seq x y z
N MET A 1 -33.47 14.07 -43.78
CA MET A 1 -32.21 13.91 -44.53
C MET A 1 -31.70 15.33 -44.76
N GLU A 2 -30.68 15.87 -44.12
CA GLU A 2 -29.39 15.31 -43.71
C GLU A 2 -28.82 16.16 -42.55
N GLU A 3 -28.18 15.48 -41.60
CA GLU A 3 -27.39 16.09 -40.53
C GLU A 3 -26.13 16.79 -41.09
N ILE A 4 -25.82 18.01 -40.66
CA ILE A 4 -24.42 18.50 -40.71
C ILE A 4 -23.89 18.58 -39.28
N ARG A 5 -23.46 17.40 -38.82
CA ARG A 5 -22.55 17.25 -37.71
C ARG A 5 -21.20 17.88 -38.08
N ARG A 6 -20.54 18.42 -37.06
CA ARG A 6 -19.10 18.71 -36.90
C ARG A 6 -18.68 20.15 -37.25
N ARG A 7 -18.24 20.86 -36.20
CA ARG A 7 -16.82 21.18 -35.91
C ARG A 7 -16.79 22.02 -34.62
N ARG A 8 -16.31 21.48 -33.50
CA ARG A 8 -14.90 21.35 -33.04
C ARG A 8 -14.63 22.34 -31.88
N ARG A 9 -14.48 21.72 -30.70
CA ARG A 9 -13.66 22.10 -29.52
C ARG A 9 -14.14 23.26 -28.63
N PRO A 10 -14.01 23.02 -27.31
CA PRO A 10 -12.84 23.55 -26.65
C PRO A 10 -11.88 22.45 -26.21
N ARG A 11 -10.61 22.65 -26.55
CA ARG A 11 -9.48 22.13 -25.80
C ARG A 11 -9.48 22.86 -24.45
N SER A 12 -9.90 22.19 -23.38
CA SER A 12 -9.44 22.48 -22.02
C SER A 12 -8.72 21.21 -21.56
N GLY A 13 -7.40 21.05 -21.72
CA GLY A 13 -6.42 22.08 -21.44
C GLY A 13 -6.42 22.47 -19.96
N GLY A 14 -7.00 21.65 -19.08
CA GLY A 14 -6.90 21.82 -17.63
C GLY A 14 -5.82 20.90 -17.10
N ALA A 15 -4.60 21.44 -16.99
CA ALA A 15 -3.48 20.86 -16.28
C ALA A 15 -3.94 20.06 -15.06
N GLY A 16 -3.34 18.87 -14.87
CA GLY A 16 -3.61 17.97 -13.77
C GLY A 16 -3.56 18.70 -12.43
N ARG A 17 -4.71 19.22 -12.00
CA ARG A 17 -4.93 19.64 -10.62
C ARG A 17 -4.78 18.35 -9.84
N ARG A 18 -3.60 18.16 -9.23
CA ARG A 18 -3.43 17.26 -8.09
C ARG A 18 -4.58 17.60 -7.17
N ARG A 19 -5.67 16.82 -7.25
CA ARG A 19 -6.85 17.00 -6.42
C ARG A 19 -6.32 16.74 -5.03
N ARG A 20 -5.93 17.80 -4.31
CA ARG A 20 -5.60 17.72 -2.90
C ARG A 20 -6.80 17.02 -2.29
N PRO A 21 -6.62 15.82 -1.71
CA PRO A 21 -7.74 15.13 -1.09
C PRO A 21 -8.35 16.13 -0.10
N SER A 22 -9.67 16.28 -0.14
CA SER A 22 -10.35 17.09 0.86
C SER A 22 -9.91 16.60 2.24
N SER A 23 -9.79 17.50 3.22
CA SER A 23 -9.37 17.16 4.58
C SER A 23 -10.14 15.95 5.14
N ARG A 24 -11.43 15.82 4.76
CA ARG A 24 -12.28 14.67 5.07
C ARG A 24 -11.80 13.35 4.43
N ALA A 25 -11.40 13.37 3.16
CA ALA A 25 -10.85 12.19 2.47
C ALA A 25 -9.48 11.78 3.04
N ALA A 26 -8.62 12.76 3.36
CA ALA A 26 -7.34 12.50 4.02
C ALA A 26 -7.55 11.86 5.41
N GLY A 27 -8.52 12.37 6.19
CA GLY A 27 -8.89 11.78 7.47
C GLY A 27 -9.42 10.35 7.35
N ALA A 28 -10.23 10.04 6.32
CA ALA A 28 -10.72 8.68 6.09
C ALA A 28 -9.57 7.71 5.73
N ALA A 29 -8.62 8.14 4.91
CA ALA A 29 -7.43 7.36 4.58
C ALA A 29 -6.55 7.11 5.82
N LEU A 30 -6.35 8.14 6.66
CA LEU A 30 -5.59 8.01 7.91
C LEU A 30 -6.25 6.99 8.85
N ARG A 31 -7.58 7.05 9.02
CA ARG A 31 -8.32 6.07 9.86
C ARG A 31 -8.17 4.64 9.36
N ARG A 32 -8.11 4.42 8.04
CA ARG A 32 -7.86 3.09 7.46
C ARG A 32 -6.46 2.60 7.81
N LYS A 33 -5.43 3.44 7.62
CA LYS A 33 -4.04 3.11 7.97
C LYS A 33 -3.86 2.83 9.47
N VAL A 34 -4.50 3.61 10.34
CA VAL A 34 -4.47 3.36 11.79
C VAL A 34 -5.11 2.01 12.11
N ARG A 35 -6.24 1.67 11.48
CA ARG A 35 -6.89 0.36 11.66
C ARG A 35 -6.01 -0.80 11.20
N GLU A 36 -5.35 -0.65 10.05
CA GLU A 36 -4.39 -1.64 9.56
C GLU A 36 -3.21 -1.80 10.53
N LEU A 37 -2.65 -0.68 11.00
CA LEU A 37 -1.54 -0.71 11.95
C LEU A 37 -1.92 -1.42 13.27
N ARG A 38 -3.14 -1.19 13.76
CA ARG A 38 -3.66 -1.91 14.94
C ARG A 38 -3.78 -3.42 14.76
N ARG A 39 -3.97 -3.90 13.53
CA ARG A 39 -4.03 -5.33 13.20
C ARG A 39 -2.64 -5.96 13.10
N LEU A 40 -1.65 -5.19 12.64
CA LEU A 40 -0.28 -5.68 12.44
C LEU A 40 0.55 -5.68 13.72
N VAL A 41 0.31 -4.71 14.60
CA VAL A 41 1.07 -4.57 15.85
C VAL A 41 0.43 -5.43 16.93
N PRO A 42 1.19 -6.35 17.56
CA PRO A 42 0.67 -7.12 18.69
C PRO A 42 0.23 -6.18 19.82
N GLY A 43 -1.00 -6.36 20.30
CA GLY A 43 -1.64 -5.45 21.27
C GLY A 43 -2.02 -4.07 20.70
N GLY A 44 -2.02 -3.90 19.37
CA GLY A 44 -2.39 -2.63 18.72
C GLY A 44 -3.86 -2.26 18.86
N GLY A 45 -4.75 -3.25 18.99
CA GLY A 45 -6.20 -3.03 19.17
C GLY A 45 -6.56 -2.24 20.43
N GLU A 46 -5.81 -2.47 21.51
CA GLU A 46 -6.01 -1.88 22.84
C GLU A 46 -5.26 -0.55 23.01
N ALA A 47 -4.27 -0.27 22.15
CA ALA A 47 -3.43 0.91 22.28
C ALA A 47 -4.16 2.21 21.86
N PRO A 48 -4.07 3.29 22.66
CA PRO A 48 -4.57 4.60 22.25
C PRO A 48 -3.77 5.11 21.05
N ALA A 49 -4.41 5.91 20.19
CA ALA A 49 -3.83 6.32 18.91
C ALA A 49 -2.48 7.06 19.07
N GLY A 50 -2.30 7.83 20.15
CA GLY A 50 -1.04 8.52 20.46
C GLY A 50 0.11 7.58 20.81
N ALA A 51 -0.17 6.44 21.44
CA ALA A 51 0.85 5.46 21.84
C ALA A 51 1.11 4.38 20.77
N LEU A 52 0.22 4.25 19.78
CA LEU A 52 0.30 3.20 18.75
C LEU A 52 1.60 3.26 17.96
N LEU A 53 2.07 4.47 17.60
CA LEU A 53 3.31 4.64 16.86
C LEU A 53 4.55 4.27 17.69
N ALA A 54 4.60 4.66 18.96
CA ALA A 54 5.68 4.27 19.86
C ALA A 54 5.74 2.73 20.00
N ARG A 55 4.59 2.10 20.25
CA ARG A 55 4.49 0.64 20.34
C ARG A 55 4.90 -0.06 19.04
N THR A 56 4.61 0.56 17.90
CA THR A 56 5.03 0.08 16.58
C THR A 56 6.55 0.14 16.45
N ALA A 57 7.17 1.25 16.86
CA ALA A 57 8.62 1.40 16.83
C ALA A 57 9.30 0.33 17.70
N ASP A 58 8.79 0.10 18.90
CA ASP A 58 9.29 -0.94 19.79
C ASP A 58 9.16 -2.34 19.18
N TYR A 59 8.02 -2.62 18.52
CA TYR A 59 7.80 -3.89 17.87
C TYR A 59 8.75 -4.12 16.69
N ILE A 60 8.99 -3.10 15.87
CA ILE A 60 9.97 -3.15 14.78
C ILE A 60 11.37 -3.39 15.34
N ALA A 61 11.76 -2.70 16.41
CA ALA A 61 13.06 -2.88 17.05
C ALA A 61 13.26 -4.32 17.54
N ARG A 62 12.27 -4.87 18.27
CA ARG A 62 12.30 -6.27 18.74
C ARG A 62 12.38 -7.27 17.59
N LEU A 63 11.60 -7.07 16.52
CA LEU A 63 11.60 -7.97 15.39
C LEU A 63 12.96 -7.96 14.66
N ARG A 64 13.56 -6.78 14.49
CA ARG A 64 14.91 -6.64 13.92
C ARG A 64 15.95 -7.36 14.78
N ALA A 65 15.95 -7.13 16.10
CA ALA A 65 16.88 -7.81 17.01
C ALA A 65 16.74 -9.34 16.92
N ARG A 66 15.51 -9.87 16.85
CA ARG A 66 15.25 -11.30 16.68
C ARG A 66 15.79 -11.83 15.34
N LEU A 67 15.61 -11.09 14.25
CA LEU A 67 16.14 -11.47 12.94
C LEU A 67 17.67 -11.48 12.92
N GLU A 68 18.31 -10.46 13.50
CA GLU A 68 19.78 -10.40 13.59
C GLU A 68 20.34 -11.56 14.42
N LEU A 69 19.71 -11.88 15.55
CA LEU A 69 20.09 -13.07 16.34
C LEU A 69 19.96 -14.36 15.52
N LEU A 70 18.82 -14.57 14.86
CA LEU A 70 18.58 -15.77 14.05
C LEU A 70 19.56 -15.86 12.88
N ARG A 71 19.91 -14.73 12.25
CA ARG A 71 20.93 -14.66 11.19
C ARG A 71 22.32 -15.02 11.73
N ALA A 72 22.69 -14.50 12.89
CA ALA A 72 23.95 -14.84 13.54
C ALA A 72 24.02 -16.33 13.87
N LEU A 73 22.95 -16.89 14.44
CA LEU A 73 22.87 -18.33 14.70
C LEU A 73 22.94 -19.15 13.39
N ALA A 74 22.20 -18.76 12.35
CA ALA A 74 22.25 -19.42 11.05
C ALA A 74 23.66 -19.38 10.42
N ALA A 75 24.44 -18.32 10.65
CA ALA A 75 25.83 -18.24 10.23
C ALA A 75 26.72 -19.22 11.02
N VAL A 76 26.53 -19.34 12.34
CA VAL A 76 27.27 -20.29 13.19
C VAL A 76 26.96 -21.73 12.80
N TYR A 77 25.70 -22.05 12.53
CA TYR A 77 25.26 -23.39 12.13
C TYR A 77 25.44 -23.66 10.62
N GLY A 78 26.06 -22.75 9.86
CA GLY A 78 26.34 -22.94 8.43
C GLY A 78 25.11 -22.98 7.52
N VAL A 79 23.91 -22.70 8.04
CA VAL A 79 22.65 -22.67 7.28
C VAL A 79 22.60 -21.49 6.30
N ALA A 80 23.35 -20.42 6.57
CA ALA A 80 23.41 -19.20 5.75
C ALA A 80 24.39 -19.27 4.54
N ALA A 81 24.95 -20.45 4.23
CA ALA A 81 25.83 -20.66 3.08
C ALA A 81 25.04 -20.79 1.76
N ALA A 82 24.26 -19.78 1.38
CA ALA A 82 23.64 -19.69 0.05
C ALA A 82 23.28 -18.24 -0.36
N GLY A 83 24.07 -17.25 0.09
CA GLY A 83 23.75 -15.85 -0.18
C GLY A 83 24.88 -14.85 -0.02
N ARG A 84 26.15 -15.25 -0.25
CA ARG A 84 27.15 -14.26 -0.64
C ARG A 84 26.75 -13.76 -2.02
N VAL A 85 25.92 -12.72 -2.04
CA VAL A 85 25.78 -11.86 -3.21
C VAL A 85 27.04 -11.02 -3.21
N ASP A 86 27.95 -11.39 -4.11
CA ASP A 86 29.17 -10.66 -4.37
C ASP A 86 28.86 -9.18 -4.61
N ALA A 87 29.74 -8.34 -4.08
CA ALA A 87 29.79 -6.92 -4.36
C ALA A 87 29.87 -6.71 -5.89
N GLY A 88 28.85 -6.08 -6.48
CA GLY A 88 28.94 -5.66 -7.89
C GLY A 88 27.67 -5.73 -8.74
N SER A 89 26.48 -5.42 -8.23
CA SER A 89 25.39 -4.99 -9.12
C SER A 89 24.44 -4.03 -8.42
N GLU A 90 24.16 -2.93 -9.10
CA GLU A 90 23.34 -1.81 -8.62
C GLU A 90 21.96 -2.25 -8.13
N PRO A 91 21.36 -1.54 -7.15
CA PRO A 91 19.99 -1.78 -6.77
C PRO A 91 19.07 -1.36 -7.91
N VAL A 92 18.64 -2.32 -8.74
CA VAL A 92 17.50 -2.14 -9.64
C VAL A 92 16.31 -1.83 -8.76
N ILE A 93 15.93 -0.55 -8.77
CA ILE A 93 14.76 0.00 -8.10
C ILE A 93 13.57 -0.87 -8.52
N CYS A 94 13.09 -1.73 -7.61
CA CYS A 94 11.83 -2.41 -7.78
C CYS A 94 10.73 -1.33 -7.80
N GLN A 95 10.35 -0.90 -9.01
CA GLN A 95 9.12 -0.17 -9.24
C GLN A 95 7.99 -0.98 -8.62
N LYS A 96 7.36 -0.42 -7.58
CA LYS A 96 6.21 -1.07 -6.94
C LYS A 96 5.11 -1.29 -7.99
N PRO A 97 4.53 -2.50 -8.10
CA PRO A 97 3.38 -2.68 -8.95
C PRO A 97 2.23 -1.83 -8.40
N VAL A 98 1.74 -0.91 -9.23
CA VAL A 98 0.55 -0.12 -8.97
C VAL A 98 -0.64 -1.08 -8.94
N TYR A 99 -1.08 -1.47 -7.74
CA TYR A 99 -2.31 -2.23 -7.56
C TYR A 99 -3.49 -1.36 -8.04
N LYS A 100 -3.98 -1.65 -9.25
CA LYS A 100 -5.24 -1.09 -9.76
C LYS A 100 -6.39 -1.95 -9.22
N PRO A 101 -7.36 -1.39 -8.49
CA PRO A 101 -8.53 -2.15 -8.08
C PRO A 101 -9.32 -2.57 -9.33
N ARG A 102 -9.60 -3.88 -9.41
CA ARG A 102 -10.47 -4.49 -10.42
C ARG A 102 -11.88 -3.91 -10.26
N THR A 103 -12.24 -2.89 -11.03
CA THR A 103 -13.65 -2.52 -11.23
C THR A 103 -14.27 -3.50 -12.21
N ALA A 104 -14.80 -4.62 -11.70
CA ALA A 104 -15.63 -5.53 -12.46
C ALA A 104 -16.51 -6.31 -11.48
N TYR A 105 -17.68 -5.75 -11.15
CA TYR A 105 -18.96 -6.46 -10.98
C TYR A 105 -20.06 -5.40 -10.99
N ASN A 106 -20.32 -4.86 -12.18
CA ASN A 106 -21.60 -4.28 -12.54
C ASN A 106 -22.04 -5.03 -13.79
N GLY A 107 -23.05 -5.88 -13.68
CA GLY A 107 -23.62 -6.56 -14.84
C GLY A 107 -24.13 -7.98 -14.61
N LEU A 108 -25.05 -8.17 -13.66
CA LEU A 108 -26.13 -9.17 -13.77
C LEU A 108 -27.36 -8.50 -13.12
N GLN A 109 -28.11 -7.71 -13.90
CA GLN A 109 -29.37 -8.15 -14.52
C GLN A 109 -30.29 -8.78 -13.47
N ARG A 110 -31.17 -7.98 -12.85
CA ARG A 110 -32.61 -8.00 -13.17
C ARG A 110 -33.09 -9.40 -13.59
N ALA A 111 -33.59 -10.15 -12.61
CA ALA A 111 -34.62 -11.14 -12.82
C ALA A 111 -35.63 -11.00 -11.66
N THR A 112 -36.59 -10.12 -11.87
CA THR A 112 -37.96 -10.24 -11.35
C THR A 112 -38.51 -11.59 -11.76
N LEU A 113 -39.00 -12.39 -10.82
CA LEU A 113 -39.93 -13.50 -11.06
C LEU A 113 -40.82 -13.70 -9.81
N PRO A 114 -42.02 -14.28 -10.01
CA PRO A 114 -43.33 -13.78 -9.52
C PRO A 114 -43.70 -14.11 -8.08
#